data_AF-A0A970HU56-F1
#
_entry.id   AF-A0A970HU56-F1
#
_cell.length_a   1.000
_cell.length_b   1.000
_cell.length_c   1.000
_cell.angle_alpha   90.00
_cell.angle_beta   90.00
_cell.angle_gamma   90.00
#
_symmetry.space_group_name_H-M   'P 1'
#
loop_
_entity.id
_entity.type
_entity.pdbx_description
1 polymer ?
#
loop_
_entity_poly.entity_id
_entity_poly.type
_entity_poly.pdbx_seq_one_letter_code
_entity_poly.pdbx_strand_id
1 'polypeptide(L)'
;MDINRKEKLKLRLKKYDYLFYTLLVPLYILAFFVEERLIVSDYHVVYLPVDDKIPFIVWFIYAYILWYPFLVCPGIFFSIKDKNEFRRYVTAICFSFFSVLVIYALIPNGQDLRPSLDGLSGISVDILRLIYAADTNTNVCPSMHVIGCIIVVFAVFKSEYVSKKARLPVIIGAVIISISTLFIKQHSILDLIIGIPYGIVCGLIAYPPKKVSRVSNDMADRLAEKYNKHFRKRAKAYPDLASLKSPDKFDKRVFSHMLSKFRVEAFSVPNILSYFRIILIPLFAVLYFNSKYYAAVGTLILSAATDVVDGKIARRLGQVTDLGKVLDPFADHMTQITMVMCVAAKNKAVLILLSLLLVKEAVMVTLGGIVVKIAGAVNSARWYGKYCTASLYATMMLFVLFPEMPRAVATTLIVYCAAVIILALTLYSMWYAGQIKLHRNSNKGKEDADTSEVISPELEAMSLPLSQTSSEPQENGSLLVDKDKHMKKSE
;
A
#
# COMPACT_ATOMS: atom_id res chain seq x y z
N MET A 1 -58.08 -14.87 0.53
CA MET A 1 -57.27 -15.10 1.74
C MET A 1 -56.99 -13.76 2.41
N ASP A 2 -57.75 -13.46 3.47
CA ASP A 2 -57.58 -12.22 4.22
C ASP A 2 -56.36 -12.36 5.15
N ILE A 3 -55.26 -11.69 4.81
CA ILE A 3 -54.04 -11.72 5.62
C ILE A 3 -54.36 -11.07 6.97
N ASN A 4 -54.33 -11.89 8.03
CA ASN A 4 -54.58 -11.51 9.43
C ASN A 4 -53.86 -10.19 9.77
N ARG A 5 -54.50 -9.29 10.51
CA ARG A 5 -53.96 -7.98 10.92
C ARG A 5 -52.55 -8.10 11.53
N LYS A 6 -52.27 -9.19 12.26
CA LYS A 6 -50.93 -9.53 12.80
C LYS A 6 -49.90 -9.85 11.71
N GLU A 7 -50.30 -10.55 10.66
CA GLU A 7 -49.43 -10.84 9.50
C GLU A 7 -49.18 -9.59 8.65
N LYS A 8 -50.20 -8.75 8.42
CA LYS A 8 -50.02 -7.43 7.79
C LYS A 8 -49.05 -6.54 8.58
N LEU A 9 -49.14 -6.56 9.91
CA LEU A 9 -48.21 -5.84 10.78
C LEU A 9 -46.79 -6.43 10.71
N LYS A 10 -46.64 -7.76 10.75
CA LYS A 10 -45.34 -8.45 10.56
C LYS A 10 -44.71 -8.12 9.20
N LEU A 11 -45.48 -8.13 8.12
CA LEU A 11 -45.03 -7.76 6.77
C LEU A 11 -44.62 -6.28 6.69
N ARG A 12 -45.35 -5.39 7.37
CA ARG A 12 -45.00 -3.96 7.48
C ARG A 12 -43.73 -3.74 8.30
N LEU A 13 -43.55 -4.44 9.42
CA LEU A 13 -42.34 -4.36 10.25
C LEU A 13 -41.11 -4.91 9.51
N LYS A 14 -41.28 -6.06 8.83
CA LYS A 14 -40.22 -6.71 8.02
C LYS A 14 -39.64 -5.79 6.93
N LYS A 15 -40.43 -4.82 6.46
CA LYS A 15 -39.98 -3.79 5.50
C LYS A 15 -38.89 -2.88 6.09
N TYR A 16 -38.88 -2.67 7.40
CA TYR A 16 -38.01 -1.75 8.14
C TYR A 16 -37.02 -2.46 9.07
N ASP A 17 -36.92 -3.78 9.03
CA ASP A 17 -36.01 -4.54 9.91
C ASP A 17 -34.54 -4.08 9.85
N TYR A 18 -34.11 -3.57 8.69
CA TYR A 18 -32.78 -3.02 8.50
C TYR A 18 -32.51 -1.78 9.37
N LEU A 19 -33.56 -1.04 9.78
CA LEU A 19 -33.43 0.10 10.68
C LEU A 19 -33.14 -0.34 12.12
N PHE A 20 -33.37 -1.60 12.52
CA PHE A 20 -32.93 -2.06 13.86
C PHE A 20 -31.41 -1.96 14.03
N TYR A 21 -30.63 -1.92 12.95
CA TYR A 21 -29.19 -1.67 13.02
C TYR A 21 -28.86 -0.28 13.57
N THR A 22 -29.78 0.69 13.53
CA THR A 22 -29.54 1.99 14.17
C THR A 22 -29.44 1.87 15.69
N LEU A 23 -29.96 0.80 16.30
CA LEU A 23 -29.82 0.55 17.75
C LEU A 23 -28.36 0.28 18.16
N LEU A 24 -27.49 -0.08 17.22
CA LEU A 24 -26.05 -0.20 17.48
C LEU A 24 -25.41 1.16 17.78
N VAL A 25 -25.97 2.25 17.26
CA VAL A 25 -25.45 3.62 17.46
C VAL A 25 -25.65 4.11 18.90
N PRO A 26 -26.86 4.12 19.49
CA PRO A 26 -27.03 4.51 20.89
C PRO A 26 -26.34 3.53 21.84
N LEU A 27 -26.23 2.24 21.49
CA LEU A 27 -25.44 1.28 22.27
C LEU A 27 -23.95 1.66 22.29
N TYR A 28 -23.40 2.03 21.14
CA TYR A 28 -22.03 2.51 21.03
C TYR A 28 -21.83 3.82 21.80
N ILE A 29 -22.74 4.79 21.64
CA ILE A 29 -22.66 6.07 22.37
C ILE A 29 -22.68 5.83 23.88
N LEU A 30 -23.53 4.92 24.35
CA LEU A 30 -23.56 4.53 25.76
C LEU A 30 -22.25 3.91 26.21
N ALA A 31 -21.69 2.97 25.43
CA ALA A 31 -20.41 2.33 25.74
C ALA A 31 -19.26 3.35 25.80
N PHE A 32 -19.20 4.27 24.83
CA PHE A 32 -18.23 5.37 24.80
C PHE A 32 -18.31 6.22 26.06
N PHE A 33 -19.49 6.71 26.45
CA PHE A 33 -19.64 7.53 27.66
C PHE A 33 -19.39 6.78 28.97
N VAL A 34 -19.63 5.46 28.99
CA VAL A 34 -19.27 4.62 30.14
C VAL A 34 -17.76 4.55 30.26
N GLU A 35 -17.06 4.24 29.17
CA GLU A 35 -15.60 4.11 29.16
C GLU A 35 -14.88 5.43 29.48
N GLU A 36 -15.39 6.53 28.93
CA GLU A 36 -14.90 7.89 29.20
C GLU A 36 -14.94 8.28 30.69
N ARG A 37 -15.86 7.68 31.46
CA ARG A 37 -15.99 7.92 32.91
C ARG A 37 -15.16 6.95 33.75
N LEU A 38 -14.73 5.81 33.19
CA LEU A 38 -14.04 4.76 33.93
C LEU A 38 -12.51 4.93 33.90
N ILE A 39 -11.96 5.54 32.84
CA ILE A 39 -10.51 5.61 32.59
C ILE A 39 -10.11 7.07 32.41
N VAL A 40 -9.74 7.75 33.51
CA VAL A 40 -9.61 9.22 33.52
C VAL A 40 -8.25 9.74 33.97
N SER A 41 -7.40 8.93 34.59
CA SER A 41 -6.19 9.45 35.28
C SER A 41 -4.90 8.64 35.13
N ASP A 42 -4.95 7.36 34.73
CA ASP A 42 -3.77 6.54 34.50
C ASP A 42 -3.80 5.99 33.07
N TYR A 43 -3.34 6.83 32.12
CA TYR A 43 -3.34 6.54 30.69
C TYR A 43 -1.95 6.73 30.07
N HIS A 44 -1.67 5.97 29.02
CA HIS A 44 -0.44 6.11 28.24
C HIS A 44 -0.49 7.36 27.36
N VAL A 45 0.46 8.27 27.56
CA VAL A 45 0.58 9.47 26.73
C VAL A 45 1.02 9.10 25.31
N VAL A 46 0.17 9.41 24.34
CA VAL A 46 0.39 9.23 22.91
C VAL A 46 0.88 10.54 22.32
N TYR A 47 2.16 10.55 21.92
CA TYR A 47 2.85 11.77 21.51
C TYR A 47 4.04 11.45 20.59
N LEU A 48 4.30 12.32 19.63
CA LEU A 48 5.53 12.38 18.83
C LEU A 48 6.11 13.80 18.85
N PRO A 49 7.45 13.97 18.76
CA PRO A 49 8.08 15.31 18.71
C PRO A 49 7.65 16.19 17.54
N VAL A 50 6.98 15.62 16.53
CA VAL A 50 6.41 16.39 15.43
C VAL A 50 5.11 17.09 15.83
N ASP A 51 4.41 16.61 16.87
CA ASP A 51 3.15 17.20 17.34
C ASP A 51 3.36 18.62 17.86
N ASP A 52 4.53 18.92 18.46
CA ASP A 52 4.91 20.27 18.90
C ASP A 52 5.07 21.25 17.74
N LYS A 53 5.40 20.74 16.54
CA LYS A 53 5.57 21.56 15.34
C LYS A 53 4.25 21.86 14.65
N ILE A 54 3.19 21.12 14.98
CA ILE A 54 1.85 21.36 14.45
C ILE A 54 1.25 22.53 15.23
N PRO A 55 0.95 23.68 14.61
CA PRO A 55 0.41 24.81 15.34
C PRO A 55 -1.03 24.54 15.77
N PHE A 56 -1.41 25.06 16.95
CA PHE A 56 -2.81 25.11 17.35
C PHE A 56 -3.55 26.20 16.55
N ILE A 57 -4.63 25.83 15.87
CA ILE A 57 -5.44 26.74 15.06
C ILE A 57 -6.92 26.49 15.34
N VAL A 58 -7.53 27.35 16.14
CA VAL A 58 -8.93 27.21 16.59
C VAL A 58 -9.94 27.13 15.43
N TRP A 59 -9.69 27.79 14.30
CA TRP A 59 -10.57 27.79 13.12
C TRP A 59 -10.81 26.40 12.52
N PHE A 60 -9.92 25.43 12.77
CA PHE A 60 -10.12 24.06 12.33
C PHE A 60 -11.25 23.34 13.07
N ILE A 61 -11.82 23.94 14.13
CA ILE A 61 -13.02 23.41 14.80
C ILE A 61 -14.20 23.25 13.83
N TYR A 62 -14.35 24.15 12.85
CA TYR A 62 -15.40 24.05 11.84
C TYR A 62 -15.21 22.83 10.93
N ALA A 63 -13.96 22.50 10.59
CA ALA A 63 -13.65 21.29 9.84
C ALA A 63 -13.83 20.04 10.71
N TYR A 64 -13.48 20.10 12.00
CA TYR A 64 -13.66 19.00 12.95
C TYR A 64 -15.14 18.62 13.11
N ILE A 65 -16.03 19.58 13.38
CA ILE A 65 -17.46 19.31 13.58
C ILE A 65 -18.15 18.76 12.32
N LEU A 66 -17.57 18.94 11.13
CA LEU A 66 -18.10 18.30 9.92
C LEU A 66 -18.01 16.77 9.97
N TRP A 67 -17.25 16.19 10.89
CA TRP A 67 -17.21 14.75 11.09
C TRP A 67 -18.59 14.15 11.38
N TYR A 68 -19.41 14.79 12.21
CA TYR A 68 -20.75 14.29 12.55
C TYR A 68 -21.65 14.15 11.31
N PRO A 69 -21.91 15.19 10.49
CA PRO A 69 -22.67 15.04 9.27
C PRO A 69 -21.95 14.15 8.23
N PHE A 70 -20.61 14.12 8.22
CA PHE A 70 -19.85 13.24 7.32
C PHE A 70 -20.12 11.75 7.59
N LEU A 71 -20.39 11.37 8.84
CA LEU A 71 -20.80 10.01 9.21
C LEU A 71 -22.31 9.77 9.05
N VAL A 72 -23.14 10.71 9.48
CA VAL A 72 -24.60 10.53 9.54
C VAL A 72 -25.25 10.60 8.17
N CYS A 73 -24.84 11.54 7.31
CA CYS A 73 -25.47 11.75 6.00
C CYS A 73 -25.37 10.53 5.07
N PRO A 74 -24.22 9.83 4.93
CA PRO A 74 -24.16 8.58 4.19
C PRO A 74 -25.09 7.50 4.75
N GLY A 75 -25.19 7.39 6.09
CA GLY A 75 -26.13 6.48 6.75
C GLY A 75 -27.58 6.77 6.36
N ILE A 76 -28.02 8.03 6.47
CA ILE A 76 -29.37 8.43 6.05
C ILE A 76 -29.58 8.14 4.56
N PHE A 77 -28.62 8.52 3.72
CA PHE A 77 -28.68 8.29 2.27
C PHE A 77 -28.86 6.80 1.92
N PHE A 78 -28.05 5.91 2.49
CA PHE A 78 -28.17 4.47 2.25
C PHE A 78 -29.46 3.90 2.84
N SER A 79 -29.95 4.41 3.97
CA SER A 79 -31.22 3.94 4.55
C SER A 79 -32.42 4.10 3.60
N ILE A 80 -32.34 5.08 2.70
CA ILE A 80 -33.36 5.39 1.70
C ILE A 80 -33.08 4.67 0.37
N LYS A 81 -31.81 4.64 -0.06
CA LYS A 81 -31.42 4.15 -1.39
C LYS A 81 -31.12 2.65 -1.45
N ASP A 82 -30.47 2.10 -0.44
CA ASP A 82 -30.04 0.70 -0.41
C ASP A 82 -29.96 0.15 1.02
N LYS A 83 -30.95 -0.67 1.37
CA LYS A 83 -31.09 -1.26 2.70
C LYS A 83 -29.93 -2.18 3.07
N ASN A 84 -29.34 -2.88 2.10
CA ASN A 84 -28.22 -3.78 2.37
C ASN A 84 -26.95 -2.99 2.59
N GLU A 85 -26.75 -1.93 1.80
CA GLU A 85 -25.65 -0.99 2.01
C GLU A 85 -25.76 -0.30 3.37
N PHE A 86 -26.97 0.11 3.77
CA PHE A 86 -27.21 0.69 5.08
C PHE A 86 -26.78 -0.24 6.22
N ARG A 87 -27.24 -1.50 6.19
CA ARG A 87 -26.88 -2.51 7.21
C ARG A 87 -25.38 -2.68 7.29
N ARG A 88 -24.72 -2.80 6.14
CA ARG A 88 -23.27 -2.98 6.05
C ARG A 88 -22.52 -1.78 6.58
N TYR A 89 -22.90 -0.57 6.17
CA TYR A 89 -22.28 0.68 6.59
C TYR A 89 -22.38 0.88 8.10
N VAL A 90 -23.58 0.77 8.67
CA VAL A 90 -23.80 0.94 10.12
C VAL A 90 -23.07 -0.15 10.90
N THR A 91 -23.11 -1.40 10.46
CA THR A 91 -22.36 -2.49 11.11
C THR A 91 -20.85 -2.24 11.06
N ALA A 92 -20.33 -1.78 9.91
CA ALA A 92 -18.90 -1.50 9.75
C ALA A 92 -18.43 -0.39 10.69
N ILE A 93 -19.16 0.73 10.75
CA ILE A 93 -18.86 1.85 11.65
C ILE A 93 -18.91 1.37 13.10
N CYS A 94 -20.04 0.81 13.55
CA CYS A 94 -20.21 0.42 14.94
C CYS A 94 -19.21 -0.66 15.34
N PHE A 95 -19.00 -1.70 14.54
CA PHE A 95 -18.04 -2.75 14.88
C PHE A 95 -16.61 -2.22 14.99
N SER A 96 -16.20 -1.33 14.07
CA SER A 96 -14.86 -0.72 14.11
C SER A 96 -14.68 0.19 15.31
N PHE A 97 -15.72 0.93 15.73
CA PHE A 97 -15.63 1.78 16.91
C PHE A 97 -15.68 0.95 18.20
N PHE A 98 -16.54 -0.07 18.28
CA PHE A 98 -16.53 -1.00 19.42
C PHE A 98 -15.18 -1.73 19.56
N SER A 99 -14.55 -2.15 18.47
CA SER A 99 -13.23 -2.79 18.55
C SER A 99 -12.14 -1.83 18.98
N VAL A 100 -12.29 -0.53 18.73
CA VAL A 100 -11.41 0.51 19.26
C VAL A 100 -11.68 0.78 20.75
N LEU A 101 -12.94 0.80 21.20
CA LEU A 101 -13.27 0.82 22.64
C LEU A 101 -12.63 -0.36 23.37
N VAL A 102 -12.61 -1.57 22.78
CA VAL A 102 -11.88 -2.70 23.38
C VAL A 102 -10.38 -2.41 23.48
N ILE A 103 -9.78 -1.74 22.50
CA ILE A 103 -8.35 -1.36 22.57
C ILE A 103 -8.12 -0.34 23.69
N TYR A 104 -9.01 0.64 23.83
CA TYR A 104 -8.93 1.66 24.87
C TYR A 104 -9.03 1.05 26.27
N ALA A 105 -9.95 0.10 26.46
CA ALA A 105 -10.10 -0.61 27.73
C ALA A 105 -8.87 -1.47 28.08
N LEU A 106 -8.19 -2.04 27.07
CA LEU A 106 -6.99 -2.86 27.26
C LEU A 106 -5.72 -2.02 27.42
N ILE A 107 -5.66 -0.88 26.72
CA ILE A 107 -4.52 0.03 26.67
C ILE A 107 -5.06 1.47 26.80
N PRO A 108 -5.40 1.90 28.03
CA PRO A 108 -5.73 3.28 28.34
C PRO A 108 -4.70 4.21 27.75
N ASN A 109 -5.12 5.19 26.95
CA ASN A 109 -4.21 6.13 26.32
C ASN A 109 -4.78 7.55 26.33
N GLY A 110 -3.97 8.56 26.02
CA GLY A 110 -4.41 9.95 26.01
C GLY A 110 -3.35 10.90 25.49
N GLN A 111 -3.66 12.19 25.36
CA GLN A 111 -2.74 13.18 24.80
C GLN A 111 -2.74 14.49 25.59
N ASP A 112 -1.55 14.96 25.97
CA ASP A 112 -1.39 16.21 26.73
C ASP A 112 -1.04 17.39 25.81
N LEU A 113 -1.74 17.47 24.66
CA LEU A 113 -1.46 18.43 23.59
C LEU A 113 -2.35 19.69 23.64
N ARG A 114 -3.46 19.64 24.38
CA ARG A 114 -4.45 20.73 24.41
C ARG A 114 -3.87 21.98 25.08
N PRO A 115 -3.94 23.16 24.45
CA PRO A 115 -3.51 24.40 25.08
C PRO A 115 -4.54 24.87 26.12
N SER A 116 -4.12 25.73 27.06
CA SER A 116 -5.08 26.50 27.85
C SER A 116 -5.86 27.44 26.92
N LEU A 117 -7.19 27.47 27.12
CA LEU A 117 -8.10 28.37 26.41
C LEU A 117 -8.42 29.63 27.22
N ASP A 118 -7.68 29.88 28.31
CA ASP A 118 -7.86 31.04 29.16
C ASP A 118 -7.46 32.32 28.41
N GLY A 119 -8.28 33.36 28.53
CA GLY A 119 -8.06 34.63 27.83
C GLY A 119 -8.46 34.65 26.34
N LEU A 120 -8.87 33.52 25.75
CA LEU A 120 -9.45 33.47 24.41
C LEU A 120 -10.98 33.58 24.44
N SER A 121 -11.56 34.34 23.51
CA SER A 121 -13.01 34.56 23.39
C SER A 121 -13.48 34.45 21.94
N GLY A 122 -14.77 34.10 21.76
CA GLY A 122 -15.42 34.00 20.46
C GLY A 122 -16.00 32.62 20.18
N ILE A 123 -16.90 32.57 19.20
CA ILE A 123 -17.75 31.39 18.89
C ILE A 123 -16.91 30.13 18.67
N SER A 124 -15.77 30.24 17.96
CA SER A 124 -14.91 29.08 17.68
C SER A 124 -14.31 28.49 18.96
N VAL A 125 -13.95 29.35 19.93
CA VAL A 125 -13.41 28.93 21.24
C VAL A 125 -14.50 28.30 22.09
N ASP A 126 -15.72 28.86 22.07
CA ASP A 126 -16.85 28.32 22.83
C ASP A 126 -17.28 26.95 22.31
N ILE A 127 -17.32 26.76 20.99
CA ILE A 127 -17.54 25.43 20.39
C ILE A 127 -16.42 24.48 20.77
N LEU A 128 -15.16 24.92 20.71
CA LEU A 128 -14.02 24.09 21.08
C LEU A 128 -14.08 23.66 22.56
N ARG A 129 -14.45 24.55 23.48
CA ARG A 129 -14.65 24.24 24.91
C ARG A 129 -15.71 23.15 25.09
N LEU A 130 -16.83 23.26 24.37
CA LEU A 130 -17.90 22.25 24.42
C LEU A 130 -17.41 20.89 23.91
N ILE A 131 -16.68 20.89 22.79
CA ILE A 131 -16.12 19.65 22.22
C ILE A 131 -15.10 19.02 23.18
N TYR A 132 -14.14 19.79 23.69
CA TYR A 132 -13.15 19.30 24.64
C TYR A 132 -13.73 18.75 25.94
N ALA A 133 -14.89 19.27 26.37
CA ALA A 133 -15.61 18.79 27.54
C ALA A 133 -16.41 17.51 27.27
N ALA A 134 -16.94 17.34 26.05
CA ALA A 134 -17.75 16.18 25.67
C ALA A 134 -16.93 14.98 25.17
N ASP A 135 -15.79 15.26 24.57
CA ASP A 135 -14.85 14.30 23.97
C ASP A 135 -13.48 14.63 24.57
N THR A 136 -13.05 13.91 25.60
CA THR A 136 -11.82 14.26 26.32
C THR A 136 -10.58 13.93 25.50
N ASN A 137 -9.41 14.26 26.02
CA ASN A 137 -8.13 13.91 25.43
C ASN A 137 -7.68 12.48 25.80
N THR A 138 -8.55 11.68 26.42
CA THR A 138 -8.29 10.30 26.80
C THR A 138 -8.93 9.34 25.81
N ASN A 139 -8.38 8.14 25.70
CA ASN A 139 -8.82 7.07 24.82
C ASN A 139 -9.02 7.56 23.37
N VAL A 140 -7.95 8.08 22.80
CA VAL A 140 -7.96 8.75 21.49
C VAL A 140 -7.20 7.96 20.40
N CYS A 141 -6.38 6.98 20.78
CA CYS A 141 -5.50 6.24 19.89
C CYS A 141 -5.90 4.75 19.79
N PRO A 142 -6.30 4.24 18.61
CA PRO A 142 -6.35 4.91 17.30
C PRO A 142 -7.54 5.85 17.08
N SER A 143 -7.36 6.89 16.25
CA SER A 143 -8.39 7.90 16.02
C SER A 143 -9.66 7.36 15.36
N MET A 144 -10.78 7.34 16.09
CA MET A 144 -12.10 7.03 15.54
C MET A 144 -12.56 8.03 14.49
N HIS A 145 -12.11 9.29 14.57
CA HIS A 145 -12.41 10.31 13.56
C HIS A 145 -11.93 9.87 12.18
N VAL A 146 -10.67 9.44 12.12
CA VAL A 146 -9.99 8.95 10.92
C VAL A 146 -10.61 7.64 10.42
N ILE A 147 -10.84 6.69 11.33
CA ILE A 147 -11.44 5.38 10.99
C ILE A 147 -12.82 5.57 10.36
N GLY A 148 -13.65 6.41 10.96
CA GLY A 148 -14.97 6.76 10.44
C GLY A 148 -14.90 7.38 9.04
N CYS A 149 -13.99 8.34 8.84
CA CYS A 149 -13.75 8.95 7.54
C CYS A 149 -13.36 7.93 6.46
N ILE A 150 -12.50 6.96 6.80
CA ILE A 150 -12.07 5.91 5.86
C ILE A 150 -13.24 4.99 5.50
N ILE A 151 -14.05 4.56 6.48
CA ILE A 151 -15.21 3.70 6.22
C ILE A 151 -16.22 4.40 5.31
N VAL A 152 -16.45 5.71 5.49
CA VAL A 152 -17.28 6.52 4.56
C VAL A 152 -16.71 6.50 3.15
N VAL A 153 -15.39 6.68 2.98
CA VAL A 153 -14.74 6.60 1.67
C VAL A 153 -14.97 5.24 1.03
N PHE A 154 -14.80 4.13 1.77
CA PHE A 154 -15.09 2.79 1.25
C PHE A 154 -16.55 2.63 0.82
N ALA A 155 -17.50 3.08 1.64
CA ALA A 155 -18.92 3.01 1.37
C ALA A 155 -19.31 3.80 0.09
N VAL A 156 -18.82 5.03 -0.03
CA VAL A 156 -19.04 5.89 -1.21
C VAL A 156 -18.44 5.29 -2.48
N PHE A 157 -17.24 4.70 -2.39
CA PHE A 157 -16.58 4.10 -3.55
C PHE A 157 -17.27 2.83 -4.05
N LYS A 158 -17.92 2.09 -3.14
CA LYS A 158 -18.60 0.84 -3.45
C LYS A 158 -20.07 1.03 -3.82
N SER A 159 -20.69 2.11 -3.38
CA SER A 159 -22.06 2.41 -3.72
C SER A 159 -22.25 2.63 -5.22
N GLU A 160 -23.30 2.03 -5.77
CA GLU A 160 -23.73 2.22 -7.15
C GLU A 160 -24.63 3.46 -7.30
N TYR A 161 -25.15 3.97 -6.19
CA TYR A 161 -26.06 5.13 -6.14
C TYR A 161 -25.32 6.46 -5.96
N VAL A 162 -24.06 6.43 -5.51
CA VAL A 162 -23.26 7.65 -5.35
C VAL A 162 -22.52 7.97 -6.64
N SER A 163 -22.71 9.20 -7.13
CA SER A 163 -22.04 9.69 -8.33
C SER A 163 -20.52 9.62 -8.20
N LYS A 164 -19.83 9.21 -9.27
CA LYS A 164 -18.36 9.19 -9.33
C LYS A 164 -17.74 10.56 -9.06
N LYS A 165 -18.44 11.65 -9.42
CA LYS A 165 -17.99 13.02 -9.17
C LYS A 165 -17.97 13.37 -7.68
N ALA A 166 -18.83 12.73 -6.87
CA ALA A 166 -18.89 12.97 -5.42
C ALA A 166 -17.74 12.29 -4.65
N ARG A 167 -16.98 11.38 -5.29
CA ARG A 167 -15.88 10.64 -4.64
C ARG A 167 -14.72 11.53 -4.24
N LEU A 168 -14.33 12.46 -5.11
CA LEU A 168 -13.21 13.36 -4.84
C LEU A 168 -13.53 14.33 -3.69
N PRO A 169 -14.69 15.02 -3.67
CA PRO A 169 -15.11 15.82 -2.51
C PRO A 169 -15.15 15.03 -1.21
N VAL A 170 -15.60 13.76 -1.24
CA VAL A 170 -15.61 12.90 -0.05
C VAL A 170 -14.21 12.57 0.44
N ILE A 171 -13.26 12.27 -0.45
CA ILE A 171 -11.85 12.06 -0.06
C ILE A 171 -11.27 13.35 0.54
N ILE A 172 -11.49 14.49 -0.11
CA ILE A 172 -11.00 15.78 0.37
C ILE A 172 -11.58 16.08 1.75
N GLY A 173 -12.89 15.87 1.95
CA GLY A 173 -13.54 16.02 3.24
C GLY A 173 -12.96 15.11 4.32
N ALA A 174 -12.76 13.83 4.00
CA ALA A 174 -12.14 12.86 4.91
C ALA A 174 -10.73 13.28 5.35
N VAL A 175 -9.91 13.77 4.42
CA VAL A 175 -8.55 14.27 4.71
C VAL A 175 -8.60 15.55 5.55
N ILE A 176 -9.46 16.51 5.19
CA ILE A 176 -9.62 17.77 5.94
C ILE A 176 -10.07 17.50 7.38
N ILE A 177 -11.05 16.62 7.58
CA ILE A 177 -11.54 16.23 8.91
C ILE A 177 -10.45 15.49 9.69
N SER A 178 -9.70 14.59 9.05
CA SER A 178 -8.61 13.87 9.72
C SER A 178 -7.52 14.83 10.18
N ILE A 179 -7.11 15.76 9.31
CA ILE A 179 -6.07 16.75 9.62
C ILE A 179 -6.55 17.77 10.66
N SER A 180 -7.83 18.16 10.65
CA SER A 180 -8.36 19.17 11.59
C SER A 180 -8.18 18.75 13.04
N THR A 181 -8.25 17.44 13.31
CA THR A 181 -8.04 16.88 14.65
C THR A 181 -6.66 17.20 15.24
N LEU A 182 -5.62 17.32 14.39
CA LEU A 182 -4.27 17.69 14.81
C LEU A 182 -4.17 19.18 15.17
N PHE A 183 -4.77 20.03 14.32
CA PHE A 183 -4.73 21.49 14.48
C PHE A 183 -5.56 21.99 15.66
N ILE A 184 -6.64 21.27 16.01
CA ILE A 184 -7.37 21.50 17.26
C ILE A 184 -6.79 20.69 18.42
N LYS A 185 -5.59 20.10 18.31
CA LYS A 185 -4.91 19.38 19.40
C LYS A 185 -5.81 18.34 20.11
N GLN A 186 -6.64 17.66 19.32
CA GLN A 186 -7.49 16.55 19.78
C GLN A 186 -6.80 15.20 19.60
N HIS A 187 -5.96 15.09 18.57
CA HIS A 187 -5.21 13.90 18.26
C HIS A 187 -3.73 14.23 18.06
N SER A 188 -2.86 13.31 18.47
CA SER A 188 -1.49 13.24 18.00
C SER A 188 -1.46 12.74 16.55
N ILE A 189 -0.41 13.08 15.80
CA ILE A 189 -0.18 12.48 14.49
C ILE A 189 -0.09 10.95 14.56
N LEU A 190 0.33 10.40 15.71
CA LEU A 190 0.42 8.96 15.91
C LEU A 190 -0.97 8.30 15.84
N ASP A 191 -2.01 8.98 16.32
CA ASP A 191 -3.41 8.51 16.27
C ASP A 191 -3.88 8.34 14.83
N LEU A 192 -3.42 9.19 13.92
CA LEU A 192 -3.69 9.11 12.48
C LEU A 192 -2.85 8.00 11.83
N ILE A 193 -1.56 7.90 12.18
CA ILE A 193 -0.66 6.87 11.64
C ILE A 193 -1.18 5.47 11.97
N ILE A 194 -1.80 5.28 13.14
CA ILE A 194 -2.41 4.01 13.55
C ILE A 194 -3.86 3.90 13.04
N GLY A 195 -4.63 4.99 13.12
CA GLY A 195 -6.03 5.02 12.69
C GLY A 195 -6.24 4.79 11.19
N ILE A 196 -5.34 5.27 10.33
CA ILE A 196 -5.41 5.06 8.87
C ILE A 196 -5.36 3.58 8.49
N PRO A 197 -4.29 2.82 8.82
CA PRO A 197 -4.22 1.40 8.47
C PRO A 197 -5.34 0.60 9.15
N TYR A 198 -5.69 0.92 10.39
CA TYR A 198 -6.82 0.28 11.08
C TYR A 198 -8.14 0.47 10.33
N GLY A 199 -8.45 1.71 9.96
CA GLY A 199 -9.64 2.05 9.17
C GLY A 199 -9.64 1.39 7.80
N ILE A 200 -8.47 1.26 7.14
CA ILE A 200 -8.34 0.55 5.87
C ILE A 200 -8.67 -0.94 6.05
N VAL A 201 -8.13 -1.60 7.08
CA VAL A 201 -8.42 -3.01 7.38
C VAL A 201 -9.91 -3.21 7.62
N CYS A 202 -10.52 -2.39 8.48
CA CYS A 202 -11.95 -2.44 8.76
C CYS A 202 -12.79 -2.19 7.49
N GLY A 203 -12.39 -1.20 6.69
CA GLY A 203 -12.98 -0.90 5.40
C GLY A 203 -12.90 -2.07 4.42
N LEU A 204 -11.77 -2.77 4.33
CA LEU A 204 -11.60 -3.94 3.46
C LEU A 204 -12.42 -5.15 3.92
N ILE A 205 -12.54 -5.37 5.22
CA ILE A 205 -13.38 -6.42 5.81
C ILE A 205 -14.86 -6.16 5.51
N ALA A 206 -15.32 -4.92 5.76
CA ALA A 206 -16.70 -4.53 5.52
C ALA A 206 -17.03 -4.46 4.02
N TYR A 207 -16.10 -3.96 3.22
CA TYR A 207 -16.26 -3.72 1.80
C TYR A 207 -15.29 -4.57 0.97
N PRO A 208 -15.41 -5.91 1.04
CA PRO A 208 -14.51 -6.79 0.35
C PRO A 208 -14.60 -6.49 -1.15
N PRO A 209 -13.47 -6.43 -1.87
CA PRO A 209 -13.53 -6.11 -3.28
C PRO A 209 -14.39 -7.13 -4.07
N LYS A 210 -15.10 -6.68 -5.12
CA LYS A 210 -16.04 -7.51 -5.91
C LYS A 210 -15.31 -8.72 -6.52
N LYS A 211 -15.95 -9.91 -6.58
CA LYS A 211 -15.37 -11.12 -7.19
C LYS A 211 -14.78 -10.80 -8.56
N VAL A 212 -13.56 -11.29 -8.76
CA VAL A 212 -12.64 -10.95 -9.86
C VAL A 212 -13.27 -11.04 -11.25
N SER A 213 -14.04 -12.10 -11.52
CA SER A 213 -14.71 -12.31 -12.81
C SER A 213 -15.68 -11.17 -13.16
N ARG A 214 -16.31 -10.54 -12.17
CA ARG A 214 -17.34 -9.51 -12.36
C ARG A 214 -16.76 -8.11 -12.58
N VAL A 215 -15.64 -7.78 -11.93
CA VAL A 215 -14.94 -6.48 -12.09
C VAL A 215 -14.24 -6.40 -13.43
N SER A 216 -13.56 -7.49 -13.79
CA SER A 216 -12.92 -7.62 -15.09
C SER A 216 -13.87 -7.36 -16.25
N ASN A 217 -15.05 -8.02 -16.23
CA ASN A 217 -16.02 -7.90 -17.31
C ASN A 217 -16.52 -6.46 -17.41
N ASP A 218 -16.92 -5.85 -16.30
CA ASP A 218 -17.47 -4.47 -16.24
C ASP A 218 -16.44 -3.37 -16.59
N MET A 219 -15.15 -3.63 -16.38
CA MET A 219 -14.08 -2.68 -16.74
C MET A 219 -13.65 -2.84 -18.21
N ALA A 220 -13.59 -4.09 -18.71
CA ALA A 220 -13.35 -4.37 -20.11
C ALA A 220 -14.51 -3.90 -21.00
N ASP A 221 -15.75 -4.00 -20.52
CA ASP A 221 -16.95 -3.46 -21.18
C ASP A 221 -16.86 -1.94 -21.34
N ARG A 222 -16.49 -1.22 -20.27
CA ARG A 222 -16.34 0.25 -20.30
C ARG A 222 -15.19 0.74 -21.18
N LEU A 223 -14.07 0.02 -21.22
CA LEU A 223 -12.95 0.35 -22.09
C LEU A 223 -13.29 0.09 -23.56
N ALA A 224 -13.95 -1.03 -23.87
CA ALA A 224 -14.45 -1.33 -25.19
C ALA A 224 -15.46 -0.27 -25.67
N GLU A 225 -16.36 0.17 -24.80
CA GLU A 225 -17.33 1.23 -25.11
C GLU A 225 -16.65 2.58 -25.39
N LYS A 226 -15.66 2.97 -24.58
CA LYS A 226 -14.93 4.23 -24.76
C LYS A 226 -14.07 4.22 -26.03
N TYR A 227 -13.43 3.09 -26.32
CA TYR A 227 -12.63 2.88 -27.54
C TYR A 227 -13.52 2.93 -28.79
N ASN A 228 -14.65 2.20 -28.80
CA ASN A 228 -15.61 2.20 -29.91
C ASN A 228 -16.22 3.59 -30.14
N LYS A 229 -16.48 4.35 -29.07
CA LYS A 229 -16.95 5.73 -29.17
C LYS A 229 -15.92 6.66 -29.82
N HIS A 230 -14.64 6.52 -29.48
CA HIS A 230 -13.55 7.28 -30.11
C HIS A 230 -13.34 6.87 -31.57
N PHE A 231 -13.36 5.58 -31.88
CA PHE A 231 -13.24 5.07 -33.24
C PHE A 231 -14.37 5.60 -34.13
N ARG A 232 -15.63 5.50 -33.70
CA ARG A 232 -16.80 6.06 -34.43
C ARG A 232 -16.70 7.58 -34.65
N LYS A 233 -16.14 8.31 -33.69
CA LYS A 233 -15.91 9.76 -33.83
C LYS A 233 -14.82 10.06 -34.87
N ARG A 234 -13.76 9.24 -34.93
CA ARG A 234 -12.64 9.40 -35.86
C ARG A 234 -12.98 8.93 -37.28
N ALA A 235 -13.74 7.84 -37.42
CA ALA A 235 -14.28 7.36 -38.70
C ALA A 235 -15.28 8.34 -39.34
N LYS A 236 -15.97 9.17 -38.55
CA LYS A 236 -16.79 10.29 -39.07
C LYS A 236 -15.95 11.47 -39.59
N ALA A 237 -14.74 11.66 -39.08
CA ALA A 237 -13.86 12.76 -39.47
C ALA A 237 -12.98 12.40 -40.68
N TYR A 238 -12.80 11.10 -40.97
CA TYR A 238 -11.98 10.58 -42.05
C TYR A 238 -12.71 9.41 -42.73
N PRO A 239 -13.33 9.63 -43.91
CA PRO A 239 -14.13 8.61 -44.61
C PRO A 239 -13.35 7.33 -44.91
N ASP A 240 -12.05 7.44 -45.17
CA ASP A 240 -11.16 6.32 -45.50
C ASP A 240 -11.02 5.33 -44.32
N LEU A 241 -11.14 5.83 -43.09
CA LEU A 241 -11.14 5.02 -41.85
C LEU A 241 -12.45 4.27 -41.61
N ALA A 242 -13.53 4.59 -42.33
CA ALA A 242 -14.79 3.85 -42.25
C ALA A 242 -14.72 2.48 -42.96
N SER A 243 -13.75 2.29 -43.86
CA SER A 243 -13.52 1.04 -44.59
C SER A 243 -12.74 -0.01 -43.77
N LEU A 244 -12.01 0.42 -42.74
CA LEU A 244 -11.31 -0.46 -41.80
C LEU A 244 -12.33 -1.13 -40.86
N LYS A 245 -12.44 -2.47 -40.93
CA LYS A 245 -13.16 -3.25 -39.90
C LYS A 245 -12.62 -2.84 -38.53
N SER A 246 -13.52 -2.49 -37.60
CA SER A 246 -13.13 -2.29 -36.20
C SER A 246 -12.33 -3.52 -35.75
N PRO A 247 -11.14 -3.36 -35.14
CA PRO A 247 -10.38 -4.52 -34.70
C PRO A 247 -11.25 -5.35 -33.76
N ASP A 248 -11.48 -6.62 -34.14
CA ASP A 248 -12.30 -7.52 -33.38
C ASP A 248 -11.67 -7.72 -32.00
N LYS A 249 -12.37 -7.20 -30.98
CA LYS A 249 -12.22 -7.46 -29.55
C LYS A 249 -10.91 -7.00 -28.91
N PHE A 250 -11.01 -5.93 -28.10
CA PHE A 250 -10.22 -5.85 -26.87
C PHE A 250 -10.39 -7.17 -26.11
N ASP A 251 -9.34 -7.99 -25.99
CA ASP A 251 -9.46 -9.33 -25.42
C ASP A 251 -9.70 -9.24 -23.91
N LYS A 252 -10.99 -9.23 -23.55
CA LYS A 252 -11.46 -9.15 -22.16
C LYS A 252 -10.81 -10.22 -21.28
N ARG A 253 -10.41 -11.37 -21.84
CA ARG A 253 -9.74 -12.46 -21.12
C ARG A 253 -8.38 -12.04 -20.56
N VAL A 254 -7.56 -11.34 -21.34
CA VAL A 254 -6.20 -10.94 -20.92
C VAL A 254 -6.25 -9.94 -19.77
N PHE A 255 -7.11 -8.92 -19.87
CA PHE A 255 -7.31 -7.92 -18.82
C PHE A 255 -7.97 -8.50 -17.56
N SER A 256 -8.89 -9.47 -17.74
CA SER A 256 -9.47 -10.26 -16.64
C SER A 256 -8.43 -11.00 -15.84
N HIS A 257 -7.57 -11.69 -16.58
CA HIS A 257 -6.55 -12.54 -16.03
C HIS A 257 -5.54 -11.70 -15.24
N MET A 258 -5.14 -10.53 -15.74
CA MET A 258 -4.22 -9.62 -15.05
C MET A 258 -4.75 -9.12 -13.70
N LEU A 259 -6.02 -8.69 -13.63
CA LEU A 259 -6.65 -8.23 -12.37
C LEU A 259 -6.94 -9.39 -11.40
N SER A 260 -7.23 -10.58 -11.93
CA SER A 260 -7.38 -11.80 -11.13
C SER A 260 -6.10 -12.17 -10.41
N LYS A 261 -4.99 -12.11 -11.16
CA LYS A 261 -3.65 -12.39 -10.70
C LYS A 261 -3.31 -11.47 -9.53
N PHE A 262 -3.36 -10.15 -9.73
CA PHE A 262 -3.02 -9.17 -8.69
C PHE A 262 -3.78 -9.36 -7.36
N ARG A 263 -5.04 -9.80 -7.41
CA ARG A 263 -5.87 -9.92 -6.21
C ARG A 263 -5.70 -11.25 -5.46
N VAL A 264 -5.44 -12.35 -6.18
CA VAL A 264 -5.00 -13.62 -5.56
C VAL A 264 -3.64 -13.41 -4.93
N GLU A 265 -2.77 -12.65 -5.60
CA GLU A 265 -1.48 -12.27 -5.07
C GLU A 265 -1.62 -11.52 -3.74
N ALA A 266 -2.49 -10.49 -3.65
CA ALA A 266 -2.69 -9.69 -2.43
C ALA A 266 -3.08 -10.48 -1.17
N PHE A 267 -3.81 -11.59 -1.31
CA PHE A 267 -4.21 -12.44 -0.18
C PHE A 267 -3.41 -13.75 -0.10
N SER A 268 -2.28 -13.82 -0.79
CA SER A 268 -1.35 -14.93 -0.64
C SER A 268 -0.78 -14.94 0.79
N VAL A 269 -0.47 -16.14 1.29
CA VAL A 269 0.11 -16.31 2.63
C VAL A 269 1.37 -15.44 2.82
N PRO A 270 2.29 -15.35 1.84
CA PRO A 270 3.44 -14.45 1.95
C PRO A 270 3.06 -12.99 2.15
N ASN A 271 2.11 -12.47 1.35
CA ASN A 271 1.72 -11.06 1.45
C ASN A 271 0.95 -10.74 2.75
N ILE A 272 0.21 -11.71 3.30
CA ILE A 272 -0.40 -11.59 4.64
C ILE A 272 0.69 -11.43 5.72
N LEU A 273 1.79 -12.18 5.62
CA LEU A 273 2.93 -12.05 6.53
C LEU A 273 3.63 -10.68 6.37
N SER A 274 3.70 -10.14 5.16
CA SER A 274 4.21 -8.77 4.93
C SER A 274 3.28 -7.70 5.54
N TYR A 275 1.96 -7.86 5.47
CA TYR A 275 1.03 -6.98 6.18
C TYR A 275 1.16 -7.10 7.70
N PHE A 276 1.33 -8.32 8.21
CA PHE A 276 1.59 -8.56 9.62
C PHE A 276 2.85 -7.83 10.10
N ARG A 277 3.94 -7.85 9.32
CA ARG A 277 5.15 -7.06 9.62
C ARG A 277 4.87 -5.57 9.69
N ILE A 278 4.09 -5.02 8.75
CA ILE A 278 3.70 -3.60 8.78
C ILE A 278 2.93 -3.26 10.07
N ILE A 279 2.10 -4.16 10.58
CA ILE A 279 1.38 -4.00 11.86
C ILE A 279 2.34 -4.11 13.07
N LEU A 280 3.42 -4.91 12.97
CA LEU A 280 4.42 -4.99 14.03
C LEU A 280 5.24 -3.71 14.19
N ILE A 281 5.35 -2.87 13.16
CA ILE A 281 6.13 -1.61 13.21
C ILE A 281 5.62 -0.63 14.29
N PRO A 282 4.32 -0.26 14.34
CA PRO A 282 3.80 0.58 15.42
C PRO A 282 3.88 -0.12 16.78
N LEU A 283 3.67 -1.44 16.84
CA LEU A 283 3.83 -2.20 18.09
C LEU A 283 5.27 -2.11 18.61
N PHE A 284 6.27 -2.28 17.75
CA PHE A 284 7.68 -2.10 18.08
C PHE A 284 7.94 -0.71 18.66
N ALA A 285 7.46 0.35 17.98
CA ALA A 285 7.68 1.72 18.40
C ALA A 285 7.06 2.00 19.77
N VAL A 286 5.81 1.56 19.99
CA VAL A 286 5.09 1.68 21.26
C VAL A 286 5.85 0.94 22.38
N LEU A 287 6.30 -0.29 22.14
CA LEU A 287 7.05 -1.06 23.15
C LEU A 287 8.39 -0.41 23.48
N TYR A 288 9.09 0.13 22.49
CA TYR A 288 10.35 0.83 22.67
C TYR A 288 10.19 2.09 23.54
N PHE A 289 9.22 2.94 23.23
CA PHE A 289 8.97 4.17 23.99
C PHE A 289 8.43 3.91 25.39
N ASN A 290 7.72 2.80 25.60
CA ASN A 290 7.30 2.32 26.93
C ASN A 290 8.41 1.61 27.71
N SER A 291 9.67 1.68 27.25
CA SER A 291 10.81 1.04 27.88
C SER A 291 10.68 -0.49 28.05
N LYS A 292 9.78 -1.13 27.28
CA LYS A 292 9.63 -2.59 27.22
C LYS A 292 10.60 -3.18 26.20
N TYR A 293 11.89 -2.95 26.43
CA TYR A 293 12.95 -3.20 25.44
C TYR A 293 13.05 -4.67 25.00
N TYR A 294 12.87 -5.63 25.91
CA TYR A 294 12.85 -7.06 25.56
C TYR A 294 11.69 -7.42 24.63
N ALA A 295 10.49 -6.88 24.90
CA ALA A 295 9.33 -7.09 24.05
C ALA A 295 9.51 -6.39 22.69
N ALA A 296 10.08 -5.18 22.66
CA ALA A 296 10.41 -4.47 21.42
C ALA A 296 11.39 -5.27 20.55
N VAL A 297 12.48 -5.79 21.12
CA VAL A 297 13.39 -6.70 20.39
C VAL A 297 12.66 -7.97 19.96
N GLY A 298 11.78 -8.52 20.79
CA GLY A 298 10.91 -9.64 20.44
C GLY A 298 10.11 -9.38 19.17
N THR A 299 9.56 -8.18 18.98
CA THR A 299 8.84 -7.82 17.74
C THR A 299 9.75 -7.73 16.52
N LEU A 300 10.98 -7.23 16.66
CA LEU A 300 11.96 -7.20 15.56
C LEU A 300 12.40 -8.61 15.16
N ILE A 301 12.62 -9.48 16.15
CA ILE A 301 12.95 -10.90 15.91
C ILE A 301 11.78 -11.60 15.23
N LEU A 302 10.55 -11.38 15.72
CA LEU A 302 9.35 -11.95 15.12
C LEU A 302 9.17 -11.47 13.67
N SER A 303 9.36 -10.18 13.41
CA SER A 303 9.33 -9.61 12.06
C SER A 303 10.36 -10.27 11.14
N ALA A 304 11.62 -10.36 11.57
CA ALA A 304 12.69 -11.01 10.80
C ALA A 304 12.43 -12.52 10.57
N ALA A 305 11.87 -13.21 11.57
CA ALA A 305 11.48 -14.61 11.43
C ALA A 305 10.37 -14.78 10.40
N THR A 306 9.36 -13.90 10.40
CA THR A 306 8.26 -13.96 9.42
C THR A 306 8.72 -13.74 7.98
N ASP A 307 9.70 -12.87 7.73
CA ASP A 307 10.32 -12.67 6.39
C ASP A 307 11.04 -13.92 5.88
N VAL A 308 11.78 -14.61 6.76
CA VAL A 308 12.44 -15.86 6.37
C VAL A 308 11.40 -16.94 6.05
N VAL A 309 10.30 -16.96 6.81
CA VAL A 309 9.21 -17.93 6.65
C VAL A 309 8.41 -17.65 5.38
N ASP A 310 8.00 -16.41 5.11
CA ASP A 310 7.23 -16.05 3.93
C ASP A 310 8.00 -16.34 2.62
N GLY A 311 9.30 -16.04 2.57
CA GLY A 311 10.13 -16.32 1.42
C GLY A 311 10.27 -17.82 1.17
N LYS A 312 10.33 -18.63 2.23
CA LYS A 312 10.33 -20.10 2.11
C LYS A 312 8.96 -20.63 1.66
N ILE A 313 7.87 -20.10 2.21
CA ILE A 313 6.49 -20.48 1.85
C ILE A 313 6.21 -20.12 0.38
N ALA A 314 6.56 -18.91 -0.05
CA ALA A 314 6.40 -18.44 -1.43
C ALA A 314 7.09 -19.37 -2.44
N ARG A 315 8.32 -19.81 -2.14
CA ARG A 315 9.08 -20.73 -2.99
C ARG A 315 8.53 -22.16 -2.97
N ARG A 316 8.14 -22.68 -1.80
CA ARG A 316 7.63 -24.05 -1.65
C ARG A 316 6.23 -24.25 -2.22
N LEU A 317 5.37 -23.23 -2.10
CA LEU A 317 3.98 -23.28 -2.57
C LEU A 317 3.80 -22.68 -3.98
N GLY A 318 4.89 -22.23 -4.62
CA GLY A 318 4.80 -21.55 -5.92
C GLY A 318 4.03 -20.22 -5.89
N GLN A 319 3.94 -19.58 -4.72
CA GLN A 319 3.19 -18.35 -4.47
C GLN A 319 4.09 -17.10 -4.54
N VAL A 320 5.04 -17.06 -5.47
CA VAL A 320 5.85 -15.85 -5.70
C VAL A 320 5.03 -14.86 -6.52
N THR A 321 4.72 -13.70 -5.95
CA THR A 321 3.79 -12.75 -6.55
C THR A 321 4.46 -11.45 -6.98
N ASP A 322 3.91 -10.76 -7.99
CA ASP A 322 4.45 -9.46 -8.42
C ASP A 322 4.18 -8.36 -7.39
N LEU A 323 3.05 -8.42 -6.69
CA LEU A 323 2.77 -7.55 -5.55
C LEU A 323 3.74 -7.77 -4.37
N GLY A 324 4.09 -9.02 -4.04
CA GLY A 324 4.99 -9.35 -2.93
C GLY A 324 6.40 -8.82 -3.17
N LYS A 325 6.88 -8.90 -4.42
CA LYS A 325 8.17 -8.29 -4.83
C LYS A 325 8.28 -6.79 -4.54
N VAL A 326 7.16 -6.08 -4.41
CA VAL A 326 7.11 -4.66 -4.05
C VAL A 326 6.77 -4.46 -2.57
N LEU A 327 5.85 -5.27 -2.04
CA LEU A 327 5.37 -5.17 -0.67
C LEU A 327 6.43 -5.57 0.36
N ASP A 328 7.24 -6.60 0.08
CA ASP A 328 8.25 -7.10 1.02
C ASP A 328 9.36 -6.07 1.24
N PRO A 329 9.99 -5.49 0.19
CA PRO A 329 10.96 -4.41 0.38
C PRO A 329 10.37 -3.18 1.06
N PHE A 330 9.10 -2.88 0.79
CA PHE A 330 8.41 -1.76 1.45
C PHE A 330 8.26 -1.98 2.95
N ALA A 331 7.78 -3.15 3.39
CA ALA A 331 7.64 -3.49 4.80
C ALA A 331 9.00 -3.48 5.52
N ASP A 332 10.04 -3.99 4.86
CA ASP A 332 11.41 -4.00 5.39
C ASP A 332 11.98 -2.59 5.56
N HIS A 333 11.85 -1.73 4.55
CA HIS A 333 12.32 -0.34 4.63
C HIS A 333 11.56 0.44 5.69
N MET A 334 10.24 0.26 5.82
CA MET A 334 9.47 0.88 6.90
C MET A 334 9.96 0.43 8.27
N THR A 335 10.24 -0.86 8.45
CA THR A 335 10.78 -1.38 9.71
C THR A 335 12.17 -0.78 10.01
N GLN A 336 13.06 -0.73 9.01
CA GLN A 336 14.40 -0.14 9.13
C GLN A 336 14.35 1.34 9.52
N ILE A 337 13.50 2.12 8.85
CA ILE A 337 13.34 3.55 9.13
C ILE A 337 12.82 3.73 10.56
N THR A 338 11.77 3.00 10.95
CA THR A 338 11.18 3.13 12.29
C THR A 338 12.17 2.75 13.39
N MET A 339 12.92 1.65 13.26
CA MET A 339 13.88 1.26 14.29
C MET A 339 14.99 2.31 14.47
N VAL A 340 15.51 2.87 13.37
CA VAL A 340 16.52 3.94 13.45
C VAL A 340 15.93 5.21 14.06
N MET A 341 14.69 5.57 13.70
CA MET A 341 14.01 6.75 14.25
C MET A 341 13.70 6.62 15.74
N CYS A 342 13.27 5.44 16.20
CA CYS A 342 13.07 5.15 17.62
C CYS A 342 14.38 5.30 18.41
N VAL A 343 15.47 4.70 17.92
CA VAL A 343 16.79 4.83 18.57
C VAL A 343 17.30 6.28 18.51
N ALA A 344 17.04 7.01 17.41
CA ALA A 344 17.44 8.40 17.24
C ALA A 344 16.83 9.35 18.26
N ALA A 345 15.68 9.00 18.85
CA ALA A 345 15.08 9.76 19.94
C ALA A 345 16.01 9.85 21.17
N LYS A 346 16.85 8.83 21.40
CA LYS A 346 17.85 8.81 22.49
C LYS A 346 19.26 9.14 22.01
N ASN A 347 19.64 8.72 20.80
CA ASN A 347 20.96 8.97 20.24
C ASN A 347 20.86 9.48 18.80
N LYS A 348 20.87 10.81 18.63
CA LYS A 348 20.76 11.45 17.30
C LYS A 348 21.86 11.05 16.32
N ALA A 349 23.02 10.57 16.78
CA ALA A 349 24.12 10.18 15.91
C ALA A 349 23.74 9.02 14.96
N VAL A 350 22.78 8.16 15.35
CA VAL A 350 22.30 7.06 14.50
C VAL A 350 21.58 7.54 13.23
N LEU A 351 21.14 8.81 13.17
CA LEU A 351 20.51 9.37 11.97
C LEU A 351 21.45 9.34 10.75
N ILE A 352 22.77 9.33 10.96
CA ILE A 352 23.73 9.17 9.86
C ILE A 352 23.51 7.84 9.12
N LEU A 353 23.11 6.78 9.83
CA LEU A 353 22.82 5.48 9.24
C LEU A 353 21.58 5.54 8.35
N LEU A 354 20.55 6.28 8.78
CA LEU A 354 19.35 6.50 7.97
C LEU A 354 19.67 7.27 6.69
N SER A 355 20.44 8.36 6.78
CA SER A 355 20.85 9.13 5.60
C SER A 355 21.67 8.28 4.63
N LEU A 356 22.64 7.51 5.11
CA LEU A 356 23.44 6.60 4.28
C LEU A 356 22.58 5.51 3.63
N LEU A 357 21.60 4.97 4.36
CA LEU A 357 20.68 3.97 3.83
C LEU A 357 19.80 4.54 2.71
N LEU A 358 19.25 5.74 2.89
CA LEU A 358 18.44 6.41 1.86
C LEU A 358 19.26 6.70 0.60
N VAL A 359 20.51 7.18 0.74
CA VAL A 359 21.41 7.38 -0.39
C VAL A 359 21.70 6.06 -1.10
N LYS A 360 22.01 5.00 -0.36
CA LYS A 360 22.26 3.68 -0.92
C LYS A 360 21.06 3.17 -1.72
N GLU A 361 19.85 3.22 -1.17
CA GLU A 361 18.64 2.74 -1.84
C GLU A 361 18.32 3.59 -3.08
N ALA A 362 18.48 4.92 -3.02
CA ALA A 362 18.30 5.80 -4.18
C ALA A 362 19.26 5.47 -5.35
N VAL A 363 20.54 5.22 -5.03
CA VAL A 363 21.54 4.80 -6.03
C VAL A 363 21.19 3.43 -6.60
N MET A 364 20.81 2.47 -5.75
CA MET A 364 20.44 1.12 -6.19
C MET A 364 19.21 1.11 -7.11
N VAL A 365 18.18 1.90 -6.78
CA VAL A 365 16.98 2.05 -7.63
C VAL A 365 17.34 2.68 -8.96
N THR A 366 18.18 3.73 -8.95
CA THR A 366 18.57 4.45 -10.17
C THR A 366 19.41 3.58 -11.10
N LEU A 367 20.49 2.98 -10.60
CA LEU A 367 21.35 2.10 -11.39
C LEU A 367 20.63 0.81 -11.82
N GLY A 368 19.80 0.26 -10.94
CA GLY A 368 18.96 -0.89 -11.25
C GLY A 368 17.97 -0.59 -12.39
N GLY A 369 17.31 0.57 -12.37
CA GLY A 369 16.40 1.01 -13.43
C GLY A 369 17.11 1.18 -14.78
N ILE A 370 18.34 1.70 -14.78
CA ILE A 370 19.18 1.79 -15.99
C ILE A 370 19.49 0.40 -16.54
N VAL A 371 19.91 -0.54 -15.69
CA VAL A 371 20.21 -1.92 -16.13
C VAL A 371 18.97 -2.63 -16.64
N VAL A 372 17.81 -2.48 -16.00
CA VAL A 372 16.54 -3.05 -16.50
C VAL A 372 16.21 -2.50 -17.88
N LYS A 373 16.41 -1.21 -18.13
CA LYS A 373 16.16 -0.58 -19.43
C LYS A 373 17.07 -1.09 -20.55
N ILE A 374 18.32 -1.45 -20.23
CA ILE A 374 19.33 -1.87 -21.21
C ILE A 374 19.33 -3.40 -21.40
N ALA A 375 19.22 -4.17 -20.31
CA ALA A 375 19.35 -5.62 -20.30
C ALA A 375 18.01 -6.36 -20.27
N GLY A 376 16.88 -5.68 -20.02
CA GLY A 376 15.55 -6.27 -19.99
C GLY A 376 15.27 -7.23 -18.81
N ALA A 377 16.23 -7.41 -17.90
CA ALA A 377 16.13 -8.38 -16.81
C ALA A 377 16.13 -7.71 -15.42
N VAL A 378 15.23 -8.17 -14.55
CA VAL A 378 15.20 -7.79 -13.13
C VAL A 378 16.12 -8.72 -12.35
N ASN A 379 17.11 -8.13 -11.66
CA ASN A 379 18.16 -8.90 -10.97
C ASN A 379 17.82 -9.13 -9.50
N SER A 380 18.17 -10.31 -9.00
CA SER A 380 17.97 -10.71 -7.59
C SER A 380 18.96 -10.02 -6.64
N ALA A 381 18.53 -9.77 -5.41
CA ALA A 381 19.35 -9.17 -4.35
C ALA A 381 20.63 -9.99 -4.05
N ARG A 382 21.75 -9.29 -3.88
CA ARG A 382 23.09 -9.88 -3.66
C ARG A 382 23.41 -10.06 -2.18
N TRP A 383 24.37 -10.95 -1.89
CA TRP A 383 24.70 -11.36 -0.53
C TRP A 383 25.18 -10.20 0.37
N TYR A 384 25.95 -9.26 -0.17
CA TYR A 384 26.43 -8.09 0.57
C TYR A 384 25.29 -7.12 0.96
N GLY A 385 24.19 -7.09 0.20
CA GLY A 385 22.97 -6.39 0.61
C GLY A 385 22.27 -7.03 1.79
N LYS A 386 22.18 -8.37 1.80
CA LYS A 386 21.60 -9.14 2.93
C LYS A 386 22.44 -8.98 4.20
N TYR A 387 23.76 -9.03 4.06
CA TYR A 387 24.69 -8.80 5.16
C TYR A 387 24.56 -7.39 5.75
N CYS A 388 24.42 -6.38 4.88
CA CYS A 388 24.18 -5.00 5.32
C CYS A 388 22.89 -4.87 6.14
N THR A 389 21.78 -5.45 5.67
CA THR A 389 20.51 -5.45 6.40
C THR A 389 20.62 -6.18 7.73
N ALA A 390 21.22 -7.37 7.76
CA ALA A 390 21.41 -8.13 9.00
C ALA A 390 22.28 -7.39 10.02
N SER A 391 23.35 -6.74 9.57
CA SER A 391 24.24 -5.93 10.42
C SER A 391 23.51 -4.73 11.03
N LEU A 392 22.65 -4.07 10.26
CA LEU A 392 21.81 -2.98 10.75
C LEU A 392 20.81 -3.48 11.79
N TYR A 393 20.10 -4.57 11.52
CA TYR A 393 19.14 -5.16 12.47
C TYR A 393 19.82 -5.56 13.78
N ALA A 394 20.97 -6.23 13.73
CA ALA A 394 21.72 -6.63 14.92
C ALA A 394 22.15 -5.40 15.75
N THR A 395 22.70 -4.38 15.09
CA THR A 395 23.11 -3.14 15.76
C THR A 395 21.91 -2.42 16.38
N MET A 396 20.79 -2.32 15.67
CA MET A 396 19.58 -1.69 16.20
C MET A 396 19.00 -2.47 17.38
N MET A 397 19.00 -3.80 17.35
CA MET A 397 18.60 -4.62 18.51
C MET A 397 19.48 -4.36 19.73
N LEU A 398 20.80 -4.21 19.56
CA LEU A 398 21.70 -3.85 20.65
C LEU A 398 21.40 -2.45 21.21
N PHE A 399 21.12 -1.47 20.35
CA PHE A 399 20.69 -0.13 20.80
C PHE A 399 19.36 -0.15 21.54
N VAL A 400 18.43 -1.02 21.15
CA VAL A 400 17.15 -1.20 21.85
C VAL A 400 17.35 -1.87 23.21
N LEU A 401 18.18 -2.91 23.31
CA LEU A 401 18.44 -3.62 24.57
C LEU A 401 19.25 -2.79 25.55
N PHE A 402 20.19 -1.99 25.06
CA PHE A 402 21.14 -1.21 25.87
C PHE A 402 21.10 0.28 25.49
N PRO A 403 19.97 0.98 25.75
CA PRO A 403 19.78 2.36 25.32
C PRO A 403 20.77 3.36 25.97
N GLU A 404 21.34 3.00 27.12
CA GLU A 404 22.31 3.81 27.88
C GLU A 404 23.75 3.26 27.78
N MET A 405 24.07 2.58 26.68
CA MET A 405 25.43 2.07 26.46
C MET A 405 26.49 3.19 26.42
N PRO A 406 27.75 2.89 26.79
CA PRO A 406 28.83 3.88 26.76
C PRO A 406 29.00 4.50 25.37
N ARG A 407 29.29 5.81 25.33
CA ARG A 407 29.43 6.57 24.07
C ARG A 407 30.45 5.96 23.11
N ALA A 408 31.56 5.42 23.63
CA ALA A 408 32.55 4.74 22.81
C ALA A 408 31.96 3.52 22.08
N VAL A 409 31.22 2.67 22.80
CA VAL A 409 30.55 1.48 22.24
C VAL A 409 29.51 1.88 21.20
N ALA A 410 28.67 2.87 21.52
CA ALA A 410 27.67 3.38 20.59
C ALA A 410 28.30 3.92 19.29
N THR A 411 29.36 4.72 19.40
CA THR A 411 30.08 5.25 18.25
C THR A 411 30.73 4.15 17.43
N THR A 412 31.37 3.16 18.06
CA THR A 412 31.96 2.00 17.36
C THR A 412 30.90 1.24 16.57
N LEU A 413 29.73 0.97 17.15
CA LEU A 413 28.63 0.30 16.48
C LEU A 413 28.10 1.10 15.29
N ILE A 414 27.94 2.43 15.44
CA ILE A 414 27.51 3.33 14.36
C ILE A 414 28.53 3.35 13.23
N VAL A 415 29.82 3.52 13.54
CA VAL A 415 30.90 3.55 12.54
C VAL A 415 30.99 2.22 11.80
N TYR A 416 30.90 1.10 12.52
CA TYR A 416 30.83 -0.23 11.93
C TYR A 416 29.66 -0.36 10.94
N CYS A 417 28.44 -0.02 11.37
CA CYS A 417 27.26 -0.09 10.50
C CYS A 417 27.38 0.83 9.29
N ALA A 418 27.87 2.06 9.48
CA ALA A 418 28.10 3.01 8.40
C ALA A 418 29.11 2.45 7.38
N ALA A 419 30.21 1.86 7.84
CA ALA A 419 31.21 1.24 6.97
C ALA A 419 30.62 0.06 6.18
N VAL A 420 29.77 -0.77 6.79
CA VAL A 420 29.07 -1.87 6.11
C VAL A 420 28.09 -1.34 5.05
N ILE A 421 27.33 -0.27 5.34
CA ILE A 421 26.41 0.36 4.38
C ILE A 421 27.17 0.93 3.18
N ILE A 422 28.27 1.65 3.44
CA ILE A 422 29.13 2.22 2.40
C ILE A 422 29.76 1.12 1.55
N LEU A 423 30.27 0.05 2.18
CA LEU A 423 30.81 -1.11 1.46
C LEU A 423 29.75 -1.74 0.55
N ALA A 424 28.53 -1.95 1.06
CA ALA A 424 27.44 -2.51 0.26
C ALA A 424 27.06 -1.59 -0.91
N LEU A 425 27.02 -0.28 -0.70
CA LEU A 425 26.79 0.72 -1.75
C LEU A 425 27.88 0.64 -2.83
N THR A 426 29.15 0.62 -2.44
CA THR A 426 30.28 0.52 -3.37
C THR A 426 30.22 -0.76 -4.19
N LEU A 427 30.00 -1.91 -3.55
CA LEU A 427 29.90 -3.20 -4.24
C LEU A 427 28.71 -3.26 -5.21
N TYR A 428 27.53 -2.72 -4.82
CA TYR A 428 26.41 -2.60 -5.75
C TYR A 428 26.72 -1.70 -6.93
N SER A 429 27.36 -0.55 -6.69
CA SER A 429 27.68 0.44 -7.73
C SER A 429 28.68 -0.13 -8.73
N MET A 430 29.74 -0.80 -8.26
CA MET A 430 30.70 -1.49 -9.11
C MET A 430 30.04 -2.60 -9.94
N TRP A 431 29.15 -3.38 -9.32
CA TRP A 431 28.46 -4.45 -10.00
C TRP A 431 27.53 -3.93 -11.11
N TYR A 432 26.71 -2.91 -10.83
CA TYR A 432 25.84 -2.30 -11.82
C TYR A 432 26.64 -1.65 -12.97
N ALA A 433 27.73 -0.94 -12.65
CA ALA A 433 28.62 -0.37 -13.67
C ALA A 433 29.20 -1.46 -14.59
N GLY A 434 29.59 -2.61 -14.03
CA GLY A 434 30.03 -3.78 -14.81
C GLY A 434 28.95 -4.29 -15.77
N GLN A 435 27.70 -4.43 -15.31
CA GLN A 435 26.58 -4.87 -16.15
C GLN A 435 26.28 -3.91 -17.29
N ILE A 436 26.31 -2.60 -17.04
CA ILE A 436 26.10 -1.56 -18.05
C ILE A 436 27.20 -1.64 -19.12
N LYS A 437 28.47 -1.80 -18.70
CA LYS A 437 29.61 -1.89 -19.62
C LYS A 437 29.53 -3.13 -20.51
N LEU A 438 29.16 -4.29 -19.94
CA LEU A 438 29.02 -5.54 -20.69
C LEU A 438 27.95 -5.44 -21.79
N HIS A 439 26.77 -4.92 -21.48
CA HIS A 439 25.67 -4.83 -22.46
C HIS A 439 25.92 -3.76 -23.52
N ARG A 440 26.56 -2.65 -23.15
CA ARG A 440 26.95 -1.63 -24.12
C ARG A 440 27.98 -2.15 -25.13
N ASN A 441 28.93 -2.97 -24.68
CA ASN A 441 29.90 -3.61 -25.56
C ASN A 441 29.26 -4.71 -26.43
N SER A 442 28.31 -5.48 -25.89
CA SER A 442 27.60 -6.51 -26.66
C SER A 442 26.68 -5.94 -27.74
N ASN A 443 26.01 -4.81 -27.50
CA ASN A 443 25.20 -4.15 -28.53
C ASN A 443 26.08 -3.55 -29.63
N LYS A 444 27.21 -2.96 -29.26
CA LYS A 444 28.17 -2.42 -30.24
C LYS A 444 28.73 -3.53 -31.16
N GLY A 445 29.09 -4.69 -30.59
CA GLY A 445 29.54 -5.83 -31.38
C GLY A 445 28.46 -6.46 -32.28
N LYS A 446 27.16 -6.31 -31.95
CA LYS A 446 26.05 -6.72 -32.82
C LYS A 446 25.81 -5.74 -33.96
N GLU A 447 25.87 -4.44 -33.69
CA GLU A 447 25.81 -3.42 -34.75
C GLU A 447 26.97 -3.57 -35.74
N ASP A 448 28.19 -3.80 -35.24
CA ASP A 448 29.37 -4.00 -36.10
C ASP A 448 29.24 -5.29 -36.95
N ALA A 449 28.65 -6.36 -36.41
CA ALA A 449 28.41 -7.62 -37.13
C ALA A 449 27.30 -7.52 -38.19
N ASP A 450 26.16 -6.91 -37.87
CA ASP A 450 25.03 -6.71 -38.79
C ASP A 450 25.44 -5.80 -39.97
N THR A 451 26.31 -4.81 -39.70
CA THR A 451 26.90 -3.96 -40.75
C THR A 451 27.85 -4.75 -41.66
N SER A 452 28.60 -5.72 -41.12
CA SER A 452 29.49 -6.58 -41.92
C SER A 452 28.76 -7.64 -42.75
N GLU A 453 27.64 -8.16 -42.25
CA GLU A 453 26.81 -9.17 -42.94
C GLU A 453 26.01 -8.54 -44.10
N VAL A 454 25.65 -7.25 -44.01
CA VAL A 454 25.03 -6.49 -45.11
C VAL A 454 26.05 -6.12 -46.21
N ILE A 455 27.32 -5.90 -45.88
CA ILE A 455 28.37 -5.57 -46.86
C ILE A 455 28.86 -6.81 -47.62
N SER A 456 28.74 -8.01 -47.02
CA SER A 456 29.22 -9.28 -47.60
C SER A 456 28.55 -9.69 -48.92
N PRO A 457 27.21 -9.64 -49.10
CA PRO A 457 26.58 -9.99 -50.37
C PRO A 457 26.82 -8.97 -51.50
N GLU A 458 27.14 -7.71 -51.18
CA GLU A 458 27.47 -6.68 -52.18
C GLU A 458 28.92 -6.79 -52.68
N LEU A 459 29.86 -7.28 -51.85
CA LEU A 459 31.25 -7.50 -52.27
C LEU A 459 31.45 -8.78 -53.08
N GLU A 460 30.66 -9.83 -52.81
CA GLU A 460 30.68 -11.08 -53.59
C GLU A 460 30.05 -10.88 -55.00
N ALA A 461 29.13 -9.93 -55.15
CA ALA A 461 28.60 -9.51 -56.45
C ALA A 461 29.57 -8.67 -57.30
N MET A 462 30.69 -8.19 -56.71
CA MET A 462 31.70 -7.36 -57.40
C MET A 462 32.98 -8.12 -57.77
N SER A 463 33.05 -9.43 -57.54
CA SER A 463 34.24 -10.22 -57.89
C SER A 463 33.89 -11.54 -58.58
N LEU A 464 33.81 -11.52 -59.92
CA LEU A 464 34.49 -12.46 -60.85
C LEU A 464 34.18 -12.10 -62.34
N PRO A 465 35.06 -12.47 -63.30
CA PRO A 465 35.28 -11.75 -64.56
C PRO A 465 34.44 -12.23 -65.75
N LEU A 466 34.34 -11.34 -66.74
CA LEU A 466 33.92 -11.60 -68.11
C LEU A 466 34.58 -12.84 -68.72
N SER A 467 33.80 -13.82 -69.18
CA SER A 467 33.96 -14.42 -70.52
C SER A 467 32.85 -15.44 -70.85
N GLN A 468 32.31 -15.29 -72.08
CA GLN A 468 31.93 -16.35 -73.04
C GLN A 468 30.70 -17.24 -72.71
N THR A 469 29.55 -16.98 -73.36
CA THR A 469 29.04 -17.58 -74.62
C THR A 469 28.57 -19.04 -74.54
N SER A 470 27.35 -19.25 -75.05
CA SER A 470 26.81 -20.43 -75.74
C SER A 470 26.07 -21.55 -74.97
N SER A 471 24.91 -21.88 -75.57
CA SER A 471 24.19 -23.17 -75.69
C SER A 471 23.55 -23.86 -74.46
N GLU A 472 22.21 -23.82 -74.46
CA GLU A 472 21.24 -24.96 -74.44
C GLU A 472 21.20 -26.01 -73.28
N PRO A 473 20.04 -26.70 -73.10
CA PRO A 473 19.52 -27.18 -71.80
C PRO A 473 19.48 -28.71 -71.64
N GLN A 474 19.55 -29.25 -70.41
CA GLN A 474 19.01 -30.58 -70.00
C GLN A 474 18.80 -30.58 -68.46
N GLU A 475 17.61 -30.84 -67.92
CA GLU A 475 16.91 -32.12 -67.66
C GLU A 475 17.34 -32.88 -66.38
N ASN A 476 16.34 -33.11 -65.50
CA ASN A 476 16.10 -34.24 -64.60
C ASN A 476 17.00 -34.58 -63.37
N GLY A 477 16.31 -34.91 -62.26
CA GLY A 477 16.79 -35.76 -61.17
C GLY A 477 16.46 -35.23 -59.77
N SER A 478 15.28 -35.47 -59.18
CA SER A 478 14.93 -36.64 -58.35
C SER A 478 15.88 -36.91 -57.17
N LEU A 479 15.37 -36.77 -55.92
CA LEU A 479 15.54 -37.63 -54.73
C LEU A 479 15.21 -36.79 -53.47
N LEU A 480 14.00 -36.85 -52.89
CA LEU A 480 13.51 -37.84 -51.90
C LEU A 480 14.49 -38.21 -50.78
N VAL A 481 13.95 -38.16 -49.55
CA VAL A 481 14.23 -38.91 -48.31
C VAL A 481 14.49 -37.96 -47.12
N ASP A 482 13.49 -37.65 -46.28
CA ASP A 482 12.81 -38.43 -45.22
C ASP A 482 13.50 -38.34 -43.84
N LYS A 483 12.73 -37.77 -42.90
CA LYS A 483 12.48 -38.14 -41.50
C LYS A 483 13.58 -38.23 -40.44
N ASP A 484 13.26 -37.48 -39.38
CA ASP A 484 13.07 -37.93 -37.99
C ASP A 484 14.11 -38.87 -37.37
N LYS A 485 14.81 -38.33 -36.38
CA LYS A 485 15.38 -39.12 -35.28
C LYS A 485 15.06 -38.49 -33.93
N HIS A 486 14.14 -39.14 -33.22
CA HIS A 486 14.03 -39.14 -31.76
C HIS A 486 15.18 -39.97 -31.13
N MET A 487 15.85 -39.43 -30.11
CA MET A 487 16.51 -40.20 -29.04
C MET A 487 16.80 -39.22 -27.88
N LYS A 488 16.05 -39.20 -26.76
CA LYS A 488 16.05 -40.07 -25.55
C LYS A 488 17.38 -40.11 -24.76
N LYS A 489 17.24 -39.80 -23.45
CA LYS A 489 18.12 -40.07 -22.29
C LYS A 489 19.42 -39.25 -22.20
N SER A 490 20.00 -38.92 -21.05
CA SER A 490 19.66 -38.98 -19.61
C SER A 490 20.87 -38.39 -18.89
N GLU A 491 20.67 -37.58 -17.85
CA GLU A 491 21.35 -37.60 -16.54
C GLU A 491 20.85 -36.44 -15.67
#